data_AF-C7N6H8-F1
#
_entry.id   AF-C7N6H8-F1
#
_cell.length_a   1.000
_cell.length_b   1.000
_cell.length_c   1.000
_cell.angle_alpha   90.00
_cell.angle_beta   90.00
_cell.angle_gamma   90.00
#
_symmetry.space_group_name_H-M   'P 1'
#
loop_
_entity.id
_entity.type
_entity.pdbx_description
1 polymer ?
#
loop_
_entity_poly.entity_id
_entity_poly.type
_entity_poly.pdbx_seq_one_letter_code
_entity_poly.pdbx_strand_id
1 'polypeptide(L)'
;MSGPKTSQLEIERQMRARMQAARDRAETASVSFRHELQLLLSQFALCTDEDISAQVNAIVAQLESEFESELSKALDNNDVDVLEAACSKLTHLADSLAFDAKQRFAPLLAAEKALRRSTDLQTSLKAFSRTMADHDSDDAGLMESLELLKAFKPQSPAESGRTAAAAESEEDIQERFAAMLDGVRTAIASPFTLEKDRAVMVGMAQDIVGISGPDAQKAASVLAQYELIAPAVAARAERMQELAARMSVIEAELKGSAPRRPAGFSNLDEAVRHLDNLKHLAQRRREERYVHEAIDTIMRRHGYDVARSVELGAVQGSHTLFSGDAKDTGIHAFLSDSGDMMLEVVGLGAPAPAESGTSITAVTDDDDIAHLFNAQNEFCAVYAEIEEELAAMGIRNAVRYKAAPDVAHCKQIHLASDQSDFSADTQIGLADDRRRRDQVQQRAREMR
;
A
#
# COMPACT_ATOMS: atom_id res chain seq x y z
N MET A 1 54.38 13.20 -1.77
CA MET A 1 53.64 11.97 -2.07
C MET A 1 52.73 12.25 -3.25
N SER A 2 53.16 11.94 -4.47
CA SER A 2 52.36 12.15 -5.70
C SER A 2 51.43 10.95 -5.85
N GLY A 3 50.12 11.16 -5.78
CA GLY A 3 49.12 10.11 -5.97
C GLY A 3 49.18 9.47 -7.37
N PRO A 4 48.54 8.30 -7.56
CA PRO A 4 48.53 7.59 -8.83
C PRO A 4 47.88 8.46 -9.91
N LYS A 5 48.62 8.74 -10.99
CA LYS A 5 48.11 9.45 -12.16
C LYS A 5 47.17 8.51 -12.91
N THR A 6 45.87 8.66 -12.74
CA THR A 6 44.87 8.02 -13.62
C THR A 6 45.21 8.38 -15.07
N SER A 7 45.29 7.36 -15.93
CA SER A 7 45.63 7.60 -17.33
C SER A 7 44.49 8.35 -18.02
N GLN A 8 44.79 9.29 -18.92
CA GLN A 8 43.76 10.05 -19.66
C GLN A 8 42.74 9.12 -20.35
N LEU A 9 43.19 7.95 -20.78
CA LEU A 9 42.40 6.91 -21.43
C LEU A 9 41.36 6.28 -20.48
N GLU A 10 41.70 6.18 -19.19
CA GLU A 10 40.80 5.69 -18.14
C GLU A 10 39.74 6.73 -17.77
N ILE A 11 40.12 8.02 -17.75
CA ILE A 11 39.18 9.14 -17.54
C ILE A 11 38.17 9.21 -18.70
N GLU A 12 38.62 9.09 -19.95
CA GLU A 12 37.73 9.06 -21.12
C GLU A 12 36.77 7.87 -21.08
N ARG A 13 37.24 6.69 -20.65
CA ARG A 13 36.40 5.50 -20.51
C ARG A 13 35.33 5.69 -19.43
N GLN A 14 35.70 6.28 -18.30
CA GLN A 14 34.77 6.60 -17.21
C GLN A 14 33.72 7.64 -17.65
N MET A 15 34.13 8.69 -18.37
CA MET A 15 33.21 9.71 -18.89
C MET A 15 32.21 9.12 -19.89
N ARG A 16 32.65 8.25 -20.81
CA ARG A 16 31.73 7.56 -21.74
C ARG A 16 30.75 6.65 -21.02
N ALA A 17 31.21 5.90 -20.02
CA ALA A 17 30.34 5.04 -19.22
C ALA A 17 29.28 5.85 -18.45
N ARG A 18 29.68 6.99 -17.88
CA ARG A 18 28.77 7.93 -17.19
C ARG A 18 27.73 8.53 -18.15
N MET A 19 28.13 8.98 -19.33
CA MET A 19 27.19 9.46 -20.36
C MET A 19 26.19 8.38 -20.78
N GLN A 20 26.66 7.16 -21.02
CA GLN A 20 25.76 6.06 -21.38
C GLN A 20 24.76 5.76 -20.25
N ALA A 21 25.24 5.67 -19.01
CA ALA A 21 24.38 5.46 -17.85
C ALA A 21 23.37 6.60 -17.61
N ALA A 22 23.69 7.84 -18.00
CA ALA A 22 22.76 8.96 -17.95
C ALA A 22 21.66 8.81 -19.02
N ARG A 23 22.03 8.43 -20.25
CA ARG A 23 21.08 8.17 -21.34
C ARG A 23 20.16 7.00 -21.04
N ASP A 24 20.69 5.89 -20.54
CA ASP A 24 19.89 4.72 -20.16
C ASP A 24 18.87 5.07 -19.06
N ARG A 25 19.25 5.95 -18.11
CA ARG A 25 18.32 6.49 -17.09
C ARG A 25 17.21 7.34 -17.70
N ALA A 26 17.52 8.19 -18.69
CA ALA A 26 16.52 9.00 -19.38
C ALA A 26 15.54 8.14 -20.18
N GLU A 27 16.04 7.11 -20.87
CA GLU A 27 15.19 6.13 -21.57
C GLU A 27 14.29 5.37 -20.59
N THR A 28 14.84 4.93 -19.46
CA THR A 28 14.06 4.26 -18.41
C THR A 28 12.94 5.16 -17.87
N ALA A 29 13.24 6.44 -17.62
CA ALA A 29 12.23 7.41 -17.19
C ALA A 29 11.14 7.61 -18.24
N SER A 30 11.50 7.67 -19.53
CA SER A 30 10.55 7.77 -20.64
C SER A 30 9.63 6.56 -20.73
N VAL A 31 10.18 5.35 -20.63
CA VAL A 31 9.40 4.11 -20.65
C VAL A 31 8.45 4.05 -19.45
N SER A 32 8.93 4.40 -18.25
CA SER A 32 8.12 4.41 -17.03
C SER A 32 6.95 5.39 -17.14
N PHE A 33 7.21 6.62 -17.59
CA PHE A 33 6.18 7.65 -17.79
C PHE A 33 5.10 7.22 -18.78
N ARG A 34 5.50 6.70 -19.96
CA ARG A 34 4.56 6.20 -20.97
C ARG A 34 3.75 5.01 -20.45
N HIS A 35 4.37 4.13 -19.67
CA HIS A 35 3.67 3.00 -19.06
C HIS A 35 2.58 3.46 -18.08
N GLU A 36 2.88 4.45 -17.23
CA GLU A 36 1.88 5.01 -16.32
C GLU A 36 0.72 5.71 -17.04
N LEU A 37 1.02 6.47 -18.11
CA LEU A 37 -0.03 7.07 -18.96
C LEU A 37 -0.91 6.00 -19.60
N GLN A 38 -0.32 4.90 -20.10
CA GLN A 38 -1.06 3.80 -20.72
C GLN A 38 -1.98 3.09 -19.70
N LEU A 39 -1.52 2.89 -18.46
CA LEU A 39 -2.36 2.33 -17.41
C LEU A 39 -3.56 3.22 -17.09
N LEU A 40 -3.37 4.55 -17.09
CA LEU A 40 -4.47 5.49 -16.89
C LEU A 40 -5.45 5.51 -18.07
N LEU A 41 -4.95 5.49 -19.30
CA LEU A 41 -5.76 5.39 -20.51
C LEU A 41 -6.60 4.11 -20.55
N SER A 42 -6.08 3.00 -20.04
CA SER A 42 -6.83 1.74 -19.99
C SER A 42 -8.15 1.85 -19.21
N GLN A 43 -8.24 2.80 -18.26
CA GLN A 43 -9.46 3.04 -17.49
C GLN A 43 -10.58 3.71 -18.32
N PHE A 44 -10.23 4.33 -19.44
CA PHE A 44 -11.14 4.97 -20.40
C PHE A 44 -11.39 4.10 -21.65
N ALA A 45 -10.88 2.87 -21.71
CA ALA A 45 -10.95 2.01 -22.90
C ALA A 45 -12.38 1.72 -23.41
N LEU A 46 -13.38 1.87 -22.54
CA LEU A 46 -14.80 1.66 -22.84
C LEU A 46 -15.61 2.97 -22.76
N CYS A 47 -14.95 4.13 -22.75
CA CYS A 47 -15.60 5.42 -22.72
C CYS A 47 -16.29 5.68 -24.07
N THR A 48 -17.60 5.91 -24.04
CA THR A 48 -18.41 6.20 -25.23
C THR A 48 -18.72 7.69 -25.40
N ASP A 49 -18.26 8.53 -24.47
CA ASP A 49 -18.50 9.97 -24.48
C ASP A 49 -17.39 10.69 -25.25
N GLU A 50 -17.77 11.40 -26.32
CA GLU A 50 -16.83 12.07 -27.22
C GLU A 50 -16.11 13.25 -26.53
N ASP A 51 -16.77 13.97 -25.62
CA ASP A 51 -16.19 15.12 -24.92
C ASP A 51 -15.16 14.70 -23.87
N ILE A 52 -15.44 13.63 -23.11
CA ILE A 52 -14.50 13.04 -22.17
C ILE A 52 -13.31 12.44 -22.93
N SER A 53 -13.55 11.72 -24.03
CA SER A 53 -12.49 11.16 -24.89
C SER A 53 -11.60 12.25 -25.47
N ALA A 54 -12.16 13.35 -25.98
CA ALA A 54 -11.40 14.49 -26.50
C ALA A 54 -10.55 15.15 -25.40
N GLN A 55 -11.08 15.33 -24.20
CA GLN A 55 -10.35 15.90 -23.06
C GLN A 55 -9.21 15.00 -22.60
N VAL A 56 -9.43 13.69 -22.52
CA VAL A 56 -8.38 12.71 -22.18
C VAL A 56 -7.25 12.76 -23.21
N ASN A 57 -7.57 12.74 -24.50
CA ASN A 57 -6.57 12.81 -25.57
C ASN A 57 -5.78 14.14 -25.56
N ALA A 58 -6.44 15.26 -25.28
CA ALA A 58 -5.78 16.56 -25.17
C ALA A 58 -4.80 16.62 -23.99
N ILE A 59 -5.17 16.06 -22.84
CA ILE A 59 -4.30 15.98 -21.67
C ILE A 59 -3.10 15.09 -21.96
N VAL A 60 -3.30 13.91 -22.57
CA VAL A 60 -2.19 13.01 -22.95
C VAL A 60 -1.23 13.72 -23.90
N ALA A 61 -1.73 14.32 -24.97
CA ALA A 61 -0.90 15.02 -25.94
C ALA A 61 -0.09 16.17 -25.29
N GLN A 62 -0.69 16.90 -24.34
CA GLN A 62 0.01 17.94 -23.60
C GLN A 62 1.14 17.38 -22.73
N LEU A 63 0.85 16.33 -21.96
CA LEU A 63 1.83 15.72 -21.04
C LEU A 63 2.98 15.04 -21.80
N GLU A 64 2.68 14.35 -22.91
CA GLU A 64 3.69 13.77 -23.79
C GLU A 64 4.58 14.86 -24.41
N SER A 65 3.97 15.94 -24.92
CA SER A 65 4.73 17.06 -25.48
C SER A 65 5.63 17.75 -24.45
N GLU A 66 5.17 17.90 -23.21
CA GLU A 66 5.95 18.50 -22.13
C GLU A 66 7.15 17.62 -21.75
N PHE A 67 6.92 16.32 -21.61
CA PHE A 67 7.98 15.37 -21.30
C PHE A 67 9.00 15.24 -22.45
N GLU A 68 8.55 15.15 -23.70
CA GLU A 68 9.44 15.01 -24.86
C GLU A 68 10.30 16.26 -25.11
N SER A 69 9.75 17.46 -24.84
CA SER A 69 10.52 18.70 -24.90
C SER A 69 11.70 18.67 -23.92
N GLU A 70 11.47 18.27 -22.68
CA GLU A 70 12.53 18.19 -21.67
C GLU A 70 13.50 17.02 -21.94
N LEU A 71 12.99 15.90 -22.48
CA LEU A 71 13.81 14.75 -22.86
C LEU A 71 14.81 15.14 -23.95
N SER A 72 14.35 15.83 -25.01
CA SER A 72 15.21 16.33 -26.08
C SER A 72 16.27 17.28 -25.52
N LYS A 73 15.87 18.26 -24.70
CA LYS A 73 16.80 19.22 -24.09
C LYS A 73 17.87 18.54 -23.25
N ALA A 74 17.52 17.47 -22.52
CA ALA A 74 18.50 16.73 -21.74
C ALA A 74 19.50 15.99 -22.64
N LEU A 75 19.00 15.26 -23.64
CA LEU A 75 19.81 14.40 -24.51
C LEU A 75 20.71 15.16 -25.48
N ASP A 76 20.38 16.40 -25.82
CA ASP A 76 21.19 17.29 -26.67
C ASP A 76 22.44 17.85 -25.96
N ASN A 77 22.58 17.66 -24.64
CA ASN A 77 23.75 18.11 -23.89
C ASN A 77 24.96 17.18 -24.07
N ASN A 78 26.10 17.76 -24.44
CA ASN A 78 27.37 17.04 -24.60
C ASN A 78 28.28 17.11 -23.35
N ASP A 79 27.85 17.82 -22.31
CA ASP A 79 28.54 17.88 -21.01
C ASP A 79 27.97 16.81 -20.07
N VAL A 80 28.84 15.95 -19.53
CA VAL A 80 28.44 14.78 -18.73
C VAL A 80 27.74 15.18 -17.43
N ASP A 81 28.22 16.22 -16.76
CA ASP A 81 27.67 16.63 -15.47
C ASP A 81 26.32 17.36 -15.67
N VAL A 82 26.20 18.13 -16.75
CA VAL A 82 24.93 18.76 -17.16
C VAL A 82 23.90 17.70 -17.60
N LEU A 83 24.33 16.70 -18.37
CA LEU A 83 23.49 15.58 -18.80
C LEU A 83 22.99 14.77 -17.60
N GLU A 84 23.86 14.40 -16.67
CA GLU A 84 23.47 13.67 -15.46
C GLU A 84 22.45 14.46 -14.62
N ALA A 85 22.69 15.76 -14.43
CA ALA A 85 21.75 16.62 -13.71
C ALA A 85 20.41 16.77 -14.45
N ALA A 86 20.42 16.86 -15.77
CA ALA A 86 19.21 16.92 -16.60
C ALA A 86 18.43 15.60 -16.57
N CYS A 87 19.10 14.45 -16.65
CA CYS A 87 18.47 13.13 -16.57
C CYS A 87 17.86 12.87 -15.18
N SER A 88 18.53 13.30 -14.11
CA SER A 88 17.93 13.24 -12.76
C SER A 88 16.69 14.13 -12.63
N LYS A 89 16.69 15.32 -13.24
CA LYS A 89 15.50 16.18 -13.30
C LYS A 89 14.37 15.55 -14.11
N LEU A 90 14.68 14.84 -15.20
CA LEU A 90 13.70 14.13 -16.01
C LEU A 90 12.98 13.02 -15.25
N THR A 91 13.67 12.30 -14.38
CA THR A 91 13.02 11.30 -13.51
C THR A 91 11.99 11.95 -12.60
N HIS A 92 12.35 13.07 -11.94
CA HIS A 92 11.40 13.82 -11.13
C HIS A 92 10.26 14.44 -11.93
N LEU A 93 10.53 14.89 -13.16
CA LEU A 93 9.50 15.40 -14.06
C LEU A 93 8.52 14.30 -14.47
N ALA A 94 9.02 13.10 -14.80
CA ALA A 94 8.17 11.94 -15.11
C ALA A 94 7.19 11.65 -13.96
N ASP A 95 7.69 11.57 -12.73
CA ASP A 95 6.87 11.32 -11.55
C ASP A 95 5.85 12.45 -11.32
N SER A 96 6.26 13.71 -11.49
CA SER A 96 5.40 14.88 -11.34
C SER A 96 4.29 14.91 -12.40
N LEU A 97 4.61 14.63 -13.66
CA LEU A 97 3.64 14.60 -14.75
C LEU A 97 2.68 13.42 -14.63
N ALA A 98 3.15 12.26 -14.17
CA ALA A 98 2.28 11.14 -13.87
C ALA A 98 1.33 11.41 -12.70
N PHE A 99 1.79 12.15 -11.69
CA PHE A 99 0.93 12.62 -10.61
C PHE A 99 -0.11 13.64 -11.10
N ASP A 100 0.29 14.60 -11.94
CA ASP A 100 -0.62 15.56 -12.57
C ASP A 100 -1.67 14.84 -13.46
N ALA A 101 -1.24 13.84 -14.23
CA ALA A 101 -2.15 12.99 -15.01
C ALA A 101 -3.22 12.33 -14.14
N LYS A 102 -2.83 11.75 -12.99
CA LYS A 102 -3.76 11.14 -12.02
C LYS A 102 -4.76 12.16 -11.50
N GLN A 103 -4.33 13.40 -11.20
CA GLN A 103 -5.22 14.45 -10.73
C GLN A 103 -6.20 14.93 -11.80
N ARG A 104 -5.72 15.15 -13.03
CA ARG A 104 -6.57 15.63 -14.15
C ARG A 104 -7.56 14.57 -14.64
N PHE A 105 -7.20 13.29 -14.57
CA PHE A 105 -8.09 12.20 -14.97
C PHE A 105 -9.10 11.81 -13.89
N ALA A 106 -8.84 12.05 -12.59
CA ALA A 106 -9.78 11.74 -11.52
C ALA A 106 -11.22 12.31 -11.74
N PRO A 107 -11.42 13.61 -12.05
CA PRO A 107 -12.75 14.15 -12.30
C PRO A 107 -13.40 13.59 -13.57
N LEU A 108 -12.61 13.34 -14.62
CA LEU A 108 -13.10 12.73 -15.87
C LEU A 108 -13.56 11.30 -15.64
N LEU A 109 -12.81 10.52 -14.86
CA LEU A 109 -13.18 9.17 -14.49
C LEU A 109 -14.46 9.13 -13.63
N ALA A 110 -14.64 10.13 -12.76
CA ALA A 110 -15.87 10.27 -11.97
C ALA A 110 -17.08 10.64 -12.85
N ALA A 111 -16.90 11.58 -13.78
CA ALA A 111 -17.93 11.99 -14.75
C ALA A 111 -18.33 10.82 -15.66
N GLU A 112 -17.36 10.07 -16.15
CA GLU A 112 -17.53 8.90 -17.00
C GLU A 112 -18.32 7.79 -16.28
N LYS A 113 -17.96 7.48 -15.04
CA LYS A 113 -18.71 6.53 -14.18
C LYS A 113 -20.13 7.02 -13.91
N ALA A 114 -20.33 8.32 -13.72
CA ALA A 114 -21.66 8.89 -13.50
C ALA A 114 -22.52 8.81 -14.77
N LEU A 115 -21.93 9.08 -15.94
CA LEU A 115 -22.60 8.98 -17.23
C LEU A 115 -23.01 7.54 -17.52
N ARG A 116 -22.12 6.56 -17.31
CA ARG A 116 -22.45 5.13 -17.45
C ARG A 116 -23.62 4.72 -16.57
N ARG A 117 -23.60 5.11 -15.30
CA ARG A 117 -24.71 4.86 -14.37
C ARG A 117 -26.00 5.51 -14.86
N SER A 118 -25.93 6.69 -15.47
CA SER A 118 -27.10 7.38 -16.03
C SER A 118 -27.65 6.70 -17.28
N THR A 119 -26.80 6.26 -18.21
CA THR A 119 -27.21 5.51 -19.42
C THR A 119 -27.79 4.14 -19.07
N ASP A 120 -27.21 3.45 -18.09
CA ASP A 120 -27.73 2.16 -17.60
C ASP A 120 -29.11 2.35 -16.96
N LEU A 121 -29.29 3.43 -16.19
CA LEU A 121 -30.56 3.81 -15.58
C LEU A 121 -31.61 4.22 -16.63
N GLN A 122 -31.21 4.97 -17.66
CA GLN A 122 -32.11 5.36 -18.76
C GLN A 122 -32.53 4.16 -19.62
N THR A 123 -31.62 3.22 -19.86
CA THR A 123 -31.92 1.96 -20.57
C THR A 123 -32.91 1.13 -19.76
N SER A 124 -32.70 1.08 -18.43
CA SER A 124 -33.62 0.43 -17.48
C SER A 124 -34.99 1.12 -17.42
N LEU A 125 -35.04 2.46 -17.44
CA LEU A 125 -36.29 3.24 -17.44
C LEU A 125 -37.06 3.14 -18.76
N LYS A 126 -36.36 3.08 -19.90
CA LYS A 126 -36.99 2.85 -21.22
C LYS A 126 -37.53 1.43 -21.34
N ALA A 127 -36.83 0.44 -20.78
CA ALA A 127 -37.34 -0.92 -20.68
C ALA A 127 -38.60 -0.95 -19.80
N PHE A 128 -38.54 -0.37 -18.59
CA PHE A 128 -39.67 -0.29 -17.66
C PHE A 128 -40.89 0.46 -18.22
N SER A 129 -40.67 1.59 -18.89
CA SER A 129 -41.74 2.38 -19.51
C SER A 129 -42.41 1.65 -20.67
N ARG A 130 -41.68 0.80 -21.40
CA ARG A 130 -42.28 -0.08 -22.43
C ARG A 130 -43.15 -1.16 -21.79
N THR A 131 -42.70 -1.77 -20.70
CA THR A 131 -43.48 -2.76 -19.96
C THR A 131 -44.76 -2.18 -19.37
N MET A 132 -44.72 -0.93 -18.90
CA MET A 132 -45.89 -0.24 -18.35
C MET A 132 -46.84 0.31 -19.42
N ALA A 133 -46.35 0.69 -20.62
CA ALA A 133 -47.21 1.14 -21.72
C ALA A 133 -48.10 0.01 -22.30
N ASP A 134 -47.75 -1.26 -22.03
CA ASP A 134 -48.57 -2.43 -22.38
C ASP A 134 -49.59 -2.80 -21.28
N HIS A 135 -49.62 -2.07 -20.15
CA HIS A 135 -50.57 -2.29 -19.06
C HIS A 135 -51.31 -1.00 -18.69
N ASP A 136 -52.56 -0.88 -19.13
CA ASP A 136 -53.52 0.09 -18.59
C ASP A 136 -53.78 -0.25 -17.11
N SER A 137 -53.09 0.42 -16.18
CA SER A 137 -53.41 0.30 -14.75
C SER A 137 -53.49 1.68 -14.06
N ASP A 138 -54.70 2.00 -13.59
CA ASP A 138 -55.07 3.16 -12.77
C ASP A 138 -54.58 3.03 -11.32
N ASP A 139 -53.27 2.92 -11.10
CA ASP A 139 -52.71 2.87 -9.74
C ASP A 139 -52.08 4.23 -9.33
N ALA A 140 -52.79 4.96 -8.48
CA ALA A 140 -52.50 6.35 -8.12
C ALA A 140 -51.16 6.52 -7.37
N GLY A 141 -50.68 5.49 -6.66
CA GLY A 141 -49.38 5.53 -5.97
C GLY A 141 -48.18 5.36 -6.92
N LEU A 142 -48.39 4.67 -8.05
CA LEU A 142 -47.41 4.56 -9.14
C LEU A 142 -47.35 5.85 -9.96
N MET A 143 -48.47 6.55 -10.13
CA MET A 143 -48.53 7.87 -10.77
C MET A 143 -47.79 8.96 -9.99
N GLU A 144 -47.86 8.96 -8.65
CA GLU A 144 -47.10 9.90 -7.80
C GLU A 144 -45.58 9.66 -7.89
N SER A 145 -45.17 8.38 -7.95
CA SER A 145 -43.77 7.99 -8.17
C SER A 145 -43.28 8.37 -9.57
N LEU A 146 -44.15 8.24 -10.59
CA LEU A 146 -43.90 8.68 -11.97
C LEU A 146 -43.83 10.21 -12.11
N GLU A 147 -44.62 10.97 -11.34
CA GLU A 147 -44.56 12.45 -11.35
C GLU A 147 -43.28 12.97 -10.67
N LEU A 148 -42.87 12.36 -9.56
CA LEU A 148 -41.59 12.65 -8.90
C LEU A 148 -40.38 12.31 -9.79
N LEU A 149 -40.50 11.25 -10.61
CA LEU A 149 -39.50 10.84 -11.61
C LEU A 149 -39.49 11.73 -12.87
N LYS A 150 -40.65 12.20 -13.35
CA LYS A 150 -40.77 13.17 -14.46
C LYS A 150 -40.22 14.56 -14.08
N ALA A 151 -40.23 14.90 -12.80
CA ALA A 151 -39.62 16.13 -12.28
C ALA A 151 -38.08 16.09 -12.30
N PHE A 152 -37.46 14.91 -12.45
CA PHE A 152 -36.01 14.77 -12.60
C PHE A 152 -35.60 14.96 -14.06
N LYS A 153 -35.20 16.19 -14.42
CA LYS A 153 -34.68 16.54 -15.76
C LYS A 153 -33.16 16.52 -15.79
N PRO A 154 -32.55 15.58 -16.53
CA PRO A 154 -31.36 15.86 -17.33
C PRO A 154 -31.70 15.84 -18.82
N GLN A 155 -31.12 16.77 -19.57
CA GLN A 155 -31.42 17.05 -20.98
C GLN A 155 -31.12 15.83 -21.88
N SER A 156 -32.05 15.54 -22.80
CA SER A 156 -32.01 14.45 -23.77
C SER A 156 -31.44 14.93 -25.12
N PRO A 157 -30.87 14.00 -25.92
CA PRO A 157 -31.30 13.91 -27.30
C PRO A 157 -31.80 12.50 -27.70
N ALA A 158 -33.00 12.53 -28.28
CA ALA A 158 -33.52 11.78 -29.43
C ALA A 158 -33.90 10.29 -29.34
N GLU A 159 -35.05 10.03 -29.95
CA GLU A 159 -35.86 8.80 -29.98
C GLU A 159 -35.47 7.86 -31.14
N SER A 160 -35.61 6.55 -30.93
CA SER A 160 -36.00 5.55 -31.95
C SER A 160 -36.48 4.28 -31.22
N GLY A 161 -37.67 3.75 -31.53
CA GLY A 161 -37.88 2.69 -32.52
C GLY A 161 -38.41 1.40 -31.84
N ARG A 162 -39.60 0.94 -32.26
CA ARG A 162 -40.40 -0.21 -31.78
C ARG A 162 -39.80 -1.60 -32.12
N THR A 163 -40.23 -2.67 -31.42
CA THR A 163 -41.03 -3.81 -31.97
C THR A 163 -41.42 -4.84 -30.89
N ALA A 164 -42.49 -5.61 -31.17
CA ALA A 164 -43.37 -6.40 -30.30
C ALA A 164 -42.79 -7.70 -29.68
N ALA A 165 -43.33 -8.08 -28.51
CA ALA A 165 -43.00 -9.29 -27.75
C ALA A 165 -43.82 -10.52 -28.18
N ALA A 166 -43.16 -11.68 -28.26
CA ALA A 166 -43.78 -12.99 -28.43
C ALA A 166 -44.17 -13.57 -27.05
N ALA A 167 -45.30 -14.27 -26.96
CA ALA A 167 -45.76 -14.91 -25.73
C ALA A 167 -44.84 -16.08 -25.35
N GLU A 168 -44.18 -15.99 -24.20
CA GLU A 168 -43.32 -17.04 -23.62
C GLU A 168 -44.16 -18.23 -23.11
N SER A 169 -43.62 -19.45 -23.20
CA SER A 169 -44.30 -20.66 -22.74
C SER A 169 -44.21 -20.82 -21.21
N GLU A 170 -45.21 -21.44 -20.59
CA GLU A 170 -45.27 -21.65 -19.12
C GLU A 170 -44.11 -22.53 -18.60
N GLU A 171 -43.55 -23.38 -19.46
CA GLU A 171 -42.41 -24.27 -19.19
C GLU A 171 -41.09 -23.48 -19.14
N ASP A 172 -40.90 -22.50 -20.02
CA ASP A 172 -39.72 -21.59 -20.04
C ASP A 172 -39.68 -20.70 -18.78
N ILE A 173 -40.84 -20.28 -18.29
CA ILE A 173 -40.95 -19.46 -17.08
C ILE A 173 -40.53 -20.28 -15.85
N GLN A 174 -40.96 -21.54 -15.75
CA GLN A 174 -40.58 -22.41 -14.63
C GLN A 174 -39.08 -22.72 -14.59
N GLU A 175 -38.45 -22.96 -15.74
CA GLU A 175 -37.01 -23.20 -15.83
C GLU A 175 -36.19 -21.97 -15.41
N ARG A 176 -36.59 -20.77 -15.88
CA ARG A 176 -35.98 -19.49 -15.47
C ARG A 176 -36.15 -19.23 -13.97
N PHE A 177 -37.30 -19.58 -13.40
CA PHE A 177 -37.54 -19.48 -11.96
C PHE A 177 -36.63 -20.38 -11.14
N ALA A 178 -36.43 -21.62 -11.59
CA ALA A 178 -35.50 -22.54 -10.93
C ALA A 178 -34.07 -22.02 -10.98
N ALA A 179 -33.63 -21.51 -12.14
CA ALA A 179 -32.30 -20.91 -12.32
C ALA A 179 -32.10 -19.66 -11.45
N MET A 180 -33.12 -18.80 -11.35
CA MET A 180 -33.13 -17.65 -10.45
C MET A 180 -32.95 -18.07 -8.99
N LEU A 181 -33.73 -19.04 -8.51
CA LEU A 181 -33.65 -19.51 -7.13
C LEU A 181 -32.26 -20.09 -6.79
N ASP A 182 -31.65 -20.80 -7.72
CA ASP A 182 -30.29 -21.33 -7.55
C ASP A 182 -29.23 -20.20 -7.51
N GLY A 183 -29.34 -19.22 -8.40
CA GLY A 183 -28.45 -18.06 -8.40
C GLY A 183 -28.61 -17.19 -7.16
N VAL A 184 -29.83 -16.98 -6.67
CA VAL A 184 -30.11 -16.29 -5.40
C VAL A 184 -29.49 -17.04 -4.22
N ARG A 185 -29.67 -18.37 -4.15
CA ARG A 185 -29.04 -19.21 -3.10
C ARG A 185 -27.51 -19.11 -3.14
N THR A 186 -26.92 -19.18 -4.32
CA THR A 186 -25.47 -19.07 -4.51
C THR A 186 -24.96 -17.70 -4.04
N ALA A 187 -25.65 -16.62 -4.40
CA ALA A 187 -25.32 -15.27 -3.93
C ALA A 187 -25.45 -15.14 -2.41
N ILE A 188 -26.51 -15.70 -1.80
CA ILE A 188 -26.72 -15.66 -0.35
C ILE A 188 -25.74 -16.56 0.41
N ALA A 189 -25.25 -17.65 -0.17
CA ALA A 189 -24.29 -18.53 0.50
C ALA A 189 -22.84 -18.03 0.38
N SER A 190 -22.53 -17.26 -0.67
CA SER A 190 -21.17 -16.75 -0.90
C SER A 190 -20.71 -15.84 0.24
N PRO A 191 -19.48 -16.02 0.78
CA PRO A 191 -18.89 -15.13 1.77
C PRO A 191 -18.47 -13.77 1.16
N PHE A 192 -18.44 -13.66 -0.17
CA PHE A 192 -17.99 -12.47 -0.89
C PHE A 192 -19.14 -11.55 -1.31
N THR A 193 -20.40 -11.98 -1.11
CA THR A 193 -21.55 -11.12 -1.35
C THR A 193 -21.66 -10.07 -0.26
N LEU A 194 -21.70 -8.80 -0.66
CA LEU A 194 -21.84 -7.65 0.24
C LEU A 194 -23.16 -7.72 1.02
N GLU A 195 -23.20 -7.14 2.21
CA GLU A 195 -24.38 -7.22 3.09
C GLU A 195 -25.65 -6.66 2.42
N LYS A 196 -25.51 -5.52 1.72
CA LYS A 196 -26.63 -4.91 0.99
C LYS A 196 -27.13 -5.78 -0.16
N ASP A 197 -26.21 -6.35 -0.93
CA ASP A 197 -26.57 -7.23 -2.05
C ASP A 197 -27.23 -8.52 -1.53
N ARG A 198 -26.74 -9.05 -0.41
CA ARG A 198 -27.34 -10.20 0.27
C ARG A 198 -28.76 -9.90 0.75
N ALA A 199 -28.99 -8.72 1.32
CA ALA A 199 -30.33 -8.30 1.74
C ALA A 199 -31.30 -8.19 0.56
N VAL A 200 -30.85 -7.63 -0.58
CA VAL A 200 -31.66 -7.57 -1.81
C VAL A 200 -32.00 -8.97 -2.33
N MET A 201 -31.01 -9.87 -2.37
CA MET A 201 -31.22 -11.26 -2.81
C MET A 201 -32.15 -12.04 -1.89
N VAL A 202 -32.08 -11.82 -0.57
CA VAL A 202 -33.02 -12.40 0.40
C VAL A 202 -34.43 -11.85 0.19
N GLY A 203 -34.58 -10.55 -0.05
CA GLY A 203 -35.88 -9.94 -0.36
C GLY A 203 -36.51 -10.56 -1.61
N MET A 204 -35.73 -10.70 -2.69
CA MET A 204 -36.19 -11.40 -3.90
C MET A 204 -36.59 -12.84 -3.62
N ALA A 205 -35.83 -13.59 -2.81
CA ALA A 205 -36.19 -14.96 -2.42
C ALA A 205 -37.54 -15.02 -1.68
N GLN A 206 -37.80 -14.06 -0.80
CA GLN A 206 -39.05 -13.98 -0.02
C GLN A 206 -40.24 -13.63 -0.91
N ASP A 207 -40.06 -12.70 -1.85
CA ASP A 207 -41.09 -12.33 -2.83
C ASP A 207 -41.50 -13.54 -3.67
N ILE A 208 -40.55 -14.39 -4.07
CA ILE A 208 -40.81 -15.65 -4.80
C ILE A 208 -41.62 -16.64 -3.95
N VAL A 209 -41.20 -16.88 -2.70
CA VAL A 209 -41.91 -17.81 -1.80
C VAL A 209 -43.33 -17.32 -1.50
N GLY A 210 -43.56 -16.01 -1.54
CA GLY A 210 -44.88 -15.39 -1.39
C GLY A 210 -45.80 -15.51 -2.62
N ILE A 211 -45.31 -15.94 -3.78
CA ILE A 211 -46.14 -16.20 -4.97
C ILE A 211 -46.80 -17.57 -4.79
N SER A 212 -48.04 -17.57 -4.28
CA SER A 212 -48.89 -18.76 -4.21
C SER A 212 -50.00 -18.69 -5.26
N GLY A 213 -49.94 -19.53 -6.29
CA GLY A 213 -50.94 -19.62 -7.35
C GLY A 213 -50.48 -19.08 -8.72
N PRO A 214 -51.36 -19.10 -9.76
CA PRO A 214 -51.01 -18.82 -11.15
C PRO A 214 -50.92 -17.30 -11.45
N ASP A 215 -50.29 -16.54 -10.56
CA ASP A 215 -50.07 -15.10 -10.77
C ASP A 215 -48.79 -14.89 -11.61
N ALA A 216 -48.87 -15.36 -12.86
CA ALA A 216 -47.76 -15.39 -13.83
C ALA A 216 -47.15 -14.00 -14.07
N GLN A 217 -47.94 -12.95 -13.88
CA GLN A 217 -47.54 -11.56 -14.10
C GLN A 217 -46.65 -11.05 -12.96
N LYS A 218 -47.02 -11.36 -11.70
CA LYS A 218 -46.16 -11.09 -10.54
C LYS A 218 -44.86 -11.89 -10.61
N ALA A 219 -44.96 -13.13 -11.10
CA ALA A 219 -43.82 -14.02 -11.31
C ALA A 219 -42.84 -13.46 -12.36
N ALA A 220 -43.35 -13.05 -13.53
CA ALA A 220 -42.55 -12.43 -14.59
C ALA A 220 -41.87 -11.13 -14.14
N SER A 221 -42.55 -10.32 -13.33
CA SER A 221 -41.97 -9.07 -12.77
C SER A 221 -40.77 -9.35 -11.85
N VAL A 222 -40.88 -10.34 -10.96
CA VAL A 222 -39.79 -10.72 -10.05
C VAL A 222 -38.59 -11.30 -10.82
N LEU A 223 -38.84 -12.11 -11.85
CA LEU A 223 -37.79 -12.61 -12.76
C LEU A 223 -37.05 -11.46 -13.47
N ALA A 224 -37.78 -10.50 -14.03
CA ALA A 224 -37.19 -9.36 -14.72
C ALA A 224 -36.33 -8.49 -13.78
N GLN A 225 -36.77 -8.29 -12.54
CA GLN A 225 -35.97 -7.58 -11.52
C GLN A 225 -34.70 -8.34 -11.16
N TYR A 226 -34.76 -9.67 -11.05
CA TYR A 226 -33.60 -10.49 -10.78
C TYR A 226 -32.59 -10.47 -11.93
N GLU A 227 -33.04 -10.65 -13.17
CA GLU A 227 -32.18 -10.62 -14.37
C GLU A 227 -31.45 -9.28 -14.52
N LEU A 228 -32.06 -8.19 -14.05
CA LEU A 228 -31.43 -6.87 -14.00
C LEU A 228 -30.35 -6.74 -12.91
N ILE A 229 -30.58 -7.28 -11.72
CA ILE A 229 -29.73 -7.04 -10.53
C ILE A 229 -28.64 -8.11 -10.36
N ALA A 230 -28.92 -9.36 -10.74
CA ALA A 230 -28.02 -10.49 -10.52
C ALA A 230 -26.62 -10.32 -11.15
N PRO A 231 -26.46 -9.83 -12.40
CA PRO A 231 -25.13 -9.61 -12.97
C PRO A 231 -24.31 -8.58 -12.17
N ALA A 232 -24.97 -7.53 -11.68
CA ALA A 232 -24.30 -6.49 -10.89
C ALA A 232 -23.86 -6.99 -9.51
N VAL A 233 -24.67 -7.86 -8.87
CA VAL A 233 -24.30 -8.53 -7.61
C VAL A 233 -23.14 -9.50 -7.83
N ALA A 234 -23.18 -10.30 -8.89
CA ALA A 234 -22.09 -11.22 -9.24
C ALA A 234 -20.76 -10.48 -9.47
N ALA A 235 -20.79 -9.40 -10.26
CA ALA A 235 -19.60 -8.59 -10.52
C ALA A 235 -19.04 -7.92 -9.25
N ARG A 236 -19.90 -7.50 -8.32
CA ARG A 236 -19.45 -6.97 -7.02
C ARG A 236 -18.86 -8.06 -6.13
N ALA A 237 -19.44 -9.26 -6.13
CA ALA A 237 -18.92 -10.40 -5.37
C ALA A 237 -17.53 -10.84 -5.88
N GLU A 238 -17.32 -10.84 -7.20
CA GLU A 238 -16.00 -11.13 -7.79
C GLU A 238 -14.93 -10.11 -7.36
N ARG A 239 -15.26 -8.82 -7.39
CA ARG A 239 -14.36 -7.76 -6.87
C ARG A 239 -14.09 -7.93 -5.38
N MET A 240 -15.09 -8.30 -4.60
CA MET A 240 -14.92 -8.54 -3.17
C MET A 240 -14.01 -9.75 -2.92
N GLN A 241 -14.12 -10.81 -3.73
CA GLN A 241 -13.22 -11.96 -3.67
C GLN A 241 -11.77 -11.57 -3.95
N GLU A 242 -11.52 -10.73 -4.96
CA GLU A 242 -10.19 -10.20 -5.25
C GLU A 242 -9.63 -9.37 -4.08
N LEU A 243 -10.45 -8.49 -3.50
CA LEU A 243 -10.07 -7.72 -2.32
C LEU A 243 -9.76 -8.62 -1.12
N ALA A 244 -10.58 -9.63 -0.86
CA ALA A 244 -10.37 -10.57 0.24
C ALA A 244 -9.06 -11.34 0.09
N ALA A 245 -8.71 -11.75 -1.14
CA ALA A 245 -7.44 -12.40 -1.43
C ALA A 245 -6.25 -11.49 -1.12
N ARG A 246 -6.31 -10.22 -1.54
CA ARG A 246 -5.28 -9.21 -1.24
C ARG A 246 -5.15 -8.95 0.26
N MET A 247 -6.27 -8.86 0.99
CA MET A 247 -6.28 -8.70 2.45
C MET A 247 -5.59 -9.88 3.14
N SER A 248 -5.90 -11.12 2.72
CA SER A 248 -5.32 -12.32 3.33
C SER A 248 -3.81 -12.42 3.17
N VAL A 249 -3.25 -11.94 2.06
CA VAL A 249 -1.79 -11.87 1.86
C VAL A 249 -1.15 -10.92 2.88
N ILE A 250 -1.73 -9.73 3.08
CA ILE A 250 -1.18 -8.72 4.00
C ILE A 250 -1.39 -9.15 5.47
N GLU A 251 -2.53 -9.75 5.80
CA GLU A 251 -2.78 -10.28 7.14
C GLU A 251 -1.78 -11.40 7.50
N ALA A 252 -1.43 -12.27 6.55
CA ALA A 252 -0.43 -13.31 6.76
C ALA A 252 0.97 -12.73 7.03
N GLU A 253 1.32 -11.63 6.38
CA GLU A 253 2.56 -10.90 6.65
C GLU A 253 2.61 -10.31 8.06
N LEU A 254 1.47 -9.78 8.53
CA LEU A 254 1.34 -9.15 9.84
C LEU A 254 1.27 -10.15 11.02
N LYS A 255 1.23 -11.48 10.76
CA LYS A 255 1.35 -12.58 11.74
C LYS A 255 0.65 -12.33 13.09
N GLY A 256 -0.66 -12.08 13.07
CA GLY A 256 -1.49 -11.92 14.26
C GLY A 256 -1.54 -10.51 14.86
N SER A 257 -0.73 -9.57 14.36
CA SER A 257 -0.84 -8.14 14.66
C SER A 257 -1.83 -7.41 13.74
N ALA A 258 -2.42 -8.12 12.77
CA ALA A 258 -3.42 -7.54 11.88
C ALA A 258 -4.71 -7.20 12.67
N PRO A 259 -5.33 -6.03 12.42
CA PRO A 259 -6.66 -5.76 12.93
C PRO A 259 -7.64 -6.83 12.44
N ARG A 260 -8.56 -7.24 13.32
CA ARG A 260 -9.53 -8.28 12.98
C ARG A 260 -10.39 -7.80 11.80
N ARG A 261 -10.42 -8.60 10.74
CA ARG A 261 -11.31 -8.38 9.60
C ARG A 261 -12.78 -8.37 10.07
N PRO A 262 -13.60 -7.42 9.60
CA PRO A 262 -15.05 -7.46 9.81
C PRO A 262 -15.66 -8.76 9.30
N ALA A 263 -16.79 -9.18 9.88
CA ALA A 263 -17.52 -10.36 9.44
C ALA A 263 -18.15 -10.19 8.04
N GLY A 264 -18.39 -8.95 7.63
CA GLY A 264 -18.92 -8.56 6.33
C GLY A 264 -18.61 -7.09 6.03
N PHE A 265 -18.74 -6.72 4.77
CA PHE A 265 -18.64 -5.33 4.32
C PHE A 265 -19.99 -4.90 3.73
N SER A 266 -20.43 -3.68 4.07
CA SER A 266 -21.69 -3.16 3.55
C SER A 266 -21.58 -2.73 2.08
N ASN A 267 -20.37 -2.36 1.63
CA ASN A 267 -20.06 -1.97 0.26
C ASN A 267 -18.57 -2.18 -0.07
N LEU A 268 -18.19 -2.07 -1.36
CA LEU A 268 -16.79 -2.22 -1.80
C LEU A 268 -15.87 -1.12 -1.24
N ASP A 269 -16.36 0.10 -1.02
CA ASP A 269 -15.51 1.21 -0.56
C ASP A 269 -15.01 0.96 0.87
N GLU A 270 -15.83 0.37 1.73
CA GLU A 270 -15.40 -0.07 3.07
C GLU A 270 -14.33 -1.16 3.01
N ALA A 271 -14.48 -2.12 2.10
CA ALA A 271 -13.47 -3.16 1.89
C ALA A 271 -12.15 -2.56 1.39
N VAL A 272 -12.20 -1.61 0.44
CA VAL A 272 -11.01 -0.90 -0.06
C VAL A 272 -10.34 -0.12 1.06
N ARG A 273 -11.09 0.65 1.87
CA ARG A 273 -10.54 1.39 3.02
C ARG A 273 -9.87 0.47 4.04
N HIS A 274 -10.48 -0.69 4.31
CA HIS A 274 -9.87 -1.66 5.22
C HIS A 274 -8.55 -2.22 4.65
N LEU A 275 -8.52 -2.54 3.36
CA LEU A 275 -7.31 -2.98 2.69
C LEU A 275 -6.21 -1.91 2.72
N ASP A 276 -6.55 -0.65 2.52
CA ASP A 276 -5.57 0.44 2.55
C ASP A 276 -5.00 0.66 3.96
N ASN A 277 -5.83 0.56 5.00
CA ASN A 277 -5.36 0.57 6.39
C ASN A 277 -4.38 -0.59 6.67
N LEU A 278 -4.67 -1.81 6.17
CA LEU A 278 -3.77 -2.95 6.29
C LEU A 278 -2.43 -2.70 5.58
N LYS A 279 -2.45 -2.13 4.37
CA LYS A 279 -1.22 -1.78 3.63
C LYS A 279 -0.38 -0.78 4.40
N HIS A 280 -0.99 0.29 4.93
CA HIS A 280 -0.27 1.29 5.73
C HIS A 280 0.38 0.67 6.97
N LEU A 281 -0.35 -0.21 7.67
CA LEU A 281 0.19 -0.91 8.83
C LEU A 281 1.37 -1.83 8.45
N ALA A 282 1.22 -2.62 7.37
CA ALA A 282 2.29 -3.48 6.88
C ALA A 282 3.52 -2.70 6.44
N GLN A 283 3.32 -1.57 5.75
CA GLN A 283 4.41 -0.68 5.37
C GLN A 283 5.16 -0.14 6.60
N ARG A 284 4.45 0.40 7.60
CA ARG A 284 5.07 0.86 8.85
C ARG A 284 5.88 -0.25 9.52
N ARG A 285 5.36 -1.48 9.57
CA ARG A 285 6.09 -2.62 10.15
C ARG A 285 7.33 -3.01 9.35
N ARG A 286 7.31 -2.90 8.02
CA ARG A 286 8.50 -3.12 7.18
C ARG A 286 9.55 -2.04 7.41
N GLU A 287 9.12 -0.78 7.50
CA GLU A 287 9.99 0.36 7.78
C GLU A 287 10.65 0.22 9.16
N GLU A 288 9.86 -0.08 10.20
CA GLU A 288 10.38 -0.39 11.53
C GLU A 288 11.40 -1.53 11.49
N ARG A 289 11.07 -2.67 10.84
CA ARG A 289 11.98 -3.81 10.74
C ARG A 289 13.27 -3.46 10.01
N TYR A 290 13.17 -2.72 8.91
CA TYR A 290 14.32 -2.27 8.13
C TYR A 290 15.26 -1.43 8.99
N VAL A 291 14.72 -0.48 9.78
CA VAL A 291 15.52 0.35 10.68
C VAL A 291 16.22 -0.51 11.73
N HIS A 292 15.52 -1.45 12.36
CA HIS A 292 16.15 -2.37 13.33
C HIS A 292 17.26 -3.21 12.70
N GLU A 293 17.02 -3.82 11.53
CA GLU A 293 18.02 -4.64 10.83
C GLU A 293 19.26 -3.82 10.40
N ALA A 294 19.06 -2.56 10.01
CA ALA A 294 20.13 -1.64 9.67
C ALA A 294 20.97 -1.27 10.90
N ILE A 295 20.33 -0.91 12.02
CA ILE A 295 21.00 -0.62 13.28
C ILE A 295 21.78 -1.85 13.74
N ASP A 296 21.14 -3.03 13.78
CA ASP A 296 21.79 -4.29 14.16
C ASP A 296 23.04 -4.56 13.31
N THR A 297 22.96 -4.28 12.01
CA THR A 297 24.08 -4.49 11.09
C THR A 297 25.23 -3.54 11.36
N ILE A 298 24.95 -2.27 11.61
CA ILE A 298 25.97 -1.25 11.89
C ILE A 298 26.58 -1.48 13.26
N MET A 299 25.76 -1.69 14.30
CA MET A 299 26.23 -1.98 15.66
C MET A 299 27.19 -3.19 15.69
N ARG A 300 26.87 -4.26 14.95
CA ARG A 300 27.77 -5.42 14.80
C ARG A 300 29.11 -5.08 14.14
N ARG A 301 29.17 -4.14 13.19
CA ARG A 301 30.45 -3.70 12.59
C ARG A 301 31.32 -2.95 13.58
N HIS A 302 30.68 -2.24 14.52
CA HIS A 302 31.36 -1.49 15.58
C HIS A 302 31.61 -2.31 16.86
N GLY A 303 31.42 -3.64 16.82
CA GLY A 303 31.75 -4.54 17.94
C GLY A 303 30.64 -4.75 18.97
N TYR A 304 29.40 -4.37 18.65
CA TYR A 304 28.23 -4.61 19.50
C TYR A 304 27.38 -5.74 18.91
N ASP A 305 27.38 -6.90 19.56
CA ASP A 305 26.87 -8.15 18.97
C ASP A 305 25.52 -8.61 19.53
N VAL A 306 25.14 -8.18 20.73
CA VAL A 306 23.93 -8.68 21.40
C VAL A 306 22.87 -7.60 21.45
N ALA A 307 21.90 -7.66 20.53
CA ALA A 307 20.69 -6.83 20.54
C ALA A 307 19.59 -7.47 21.42
N ARG A 308 19.00 -6.70 22.33
CA ARG A 308 17.88 -7.13 23.19
C ARG A 308 16.75 -6.13 23.09
N SER A 309 15.53 -6.57 22.81
CA SER A 309 14.35 -5.72 23.00
C SER A 309 14.17 -5.45 24.48
N VAL A 310 13.98 -4.18 24.85
CA VAL A 310 13.80 -3.76 26.24
C VAL A 310 12.44 -3.07 26.37
N GLU A 311 11.67 -3.44 27.40
CA GLU A 311 10.43 -2.75 27.71
C GLU A 311 10.69 -1.68 28.79
N LEU A 312 10.82 -0.42 28.35
CA LEU A 312 11.06 0.72 29.22
C LEU A 312 9.78 1.53 29.46
N GLY A 313 8.85 0.95 30.21
CA GLY A 313 7.69 1.64 30.80
C GLY A 313 6.99 2.67 29.89
N ALA A 314 6.72 3.86 30.43
CA ALA A 314 5.81 4.89 29.88
C ALA A 314 6.26 5.60 28.58
N VAL A 315 7.34 5.14 27.93
CA VAL A 315 7.85 5.75 26.70
C VAL A 315 7.34 4.96 25.49
N GLN A 316 6.64 5.64 24.58
CA GLN A 316 6.17 5.05 23.33
C GLN A 316 7.32 4.96 22.31
N GLY A 317 7.50 3.78 21.72
CA GLY A 317 8.55 3.47 20.74
C GLY A 317 9.20 2.12 21.05
N SER A 318 10.12 1.68 20.20
CA SER A 318 10.88 0.45 20.44
C SER A 318 12.24 0.78 21.07
N HIS A 319 12.62 0.00 22.07
CA HIS A 319 13.91 0.13 22.72
C HIS A 319 14.71 -1.15 22.49
N THR A 320 15.93 -0.99 22.00
CA THR A 320 16.88 -2.08 21.78
C THR A 320 18.17 -1.79 22.53
N LEU A 321 18.72 -2.77 23.22
CA LEU A 321 19.98 -2.66 23.93
C LEU A 321 21.03 -3.51 23.23
N PHE A 322 22.13 -2.89 22.83
CA PHE A 322 23.28 -3.52 22.20
C PHE A 322 24.42 -3.66 23.21
N SER A 323 24.84 -4.89 23.52
CA SER A 323 25.99 -5.12 24.41
C SER A 323 27.24 -5.48 23.60
N GLY A 324 28.39 -4.94 24.02
CA GLY A 324 29.71 -5.32 23.52
C GLY A 324 30.30 -6.50 24.30
N ASP A 325 31.59 -6.78 24.07
CA ASP A 325 32.33 -7.85 24.76
C ASP A 325 32.48 -7.60 26.27
N ALA A 326 32.60 -6.33 26.65
CA ALA A 326 32.54 -5.88 28.04
C ALA A 326 31.07 -5.90 28.49
N LYS A 327 30.71 -6.87 29.34
CA LYS A 327 29.31 -7.16 29.72
C LYS A 327 28.71 -6.17 30.74
N ASP A 328 29.40 -5.07 30.99
CA ASP A 328 29.07 -4.01 31.94
C ASP A 328 28.61 -2.71 31.27
N THR A 329 28.74 -2.59 29.95
CA THR A 329 28.32 -1.41 29.17
C THR A 329 27.60 -1.81 27.86
N GLY A 330 26.79 -0.90 27.33
CA GLY A 330 26.06 -1.10 26.09
C GLY A 330 25.51 0.18 25.48
N ILE A 331 24.93 0.06 24.29
CA ILE A 331 24.24 1.13 23.58
C ILE A 331 22.74 0.89 23.66
N HIS A 332 22.03 1.81 24.31
CA HIS A 332 20.58 1.88 24.25
C HIS A 332 20.15 2.63 22.99
N ALA A 333 19.45 1.94 22.11
CA ALA A 333 18.79 2.50 20.94
C ALA A 333 17.30 2.67 21.23
N PHE A 334 16.78 3.86 20.99
CA PHE A 334 15.35 4.15 21.02
C PHE A 334 14.90 4.59 19.63
N LEU A 335 13.87 3.93 19.09
CA LEU A 335 13.19 4.34 17.87
C LEU A 335 11.79 4.82 18.23
N SER A 336 11.53 6.09 17.95
CA SER A 336 10.21 6.69 18.11
C SER A 336 9.26 6.28 16.98
N ASP A 337 7.96 6.42 17.22
CA ASP A 337 6.91 6.22 16.20
C ASP A 337 7.03 7.19 15.01
N SER A 338 7.71 8.33 15.17
CA SER A 338 8.01 9.29 14.08
C SER A 338 9.21 8.88 13.23
N GLY A 339 9.88 7.77 13.58
CA GLY A 339 11.08 7.29 12.88
C GLY A 339 12.37 7.98 13.33
N ASP A 340 12.33 8.90 14.30
CA ASP A 340 13.54 9.45 14.91
C ASP A 340 14.17 8.44 15.85
N MET A 341 15.49 8.33 15.79
CA MET A 341 16.29 7.43 16.59
C MET A 341 17.20 8.17 17.57
N MET A 342 17.33 7.64 18.77
CA MET A 342 18.32 8.08 19.76
C MET A 342 19.22 6.91 20.12
N LEU A 343 20.53 7.16 20.24
CA LEU A 343 21.53 6.20 20.69
C LEU A 343 22.24 6.79 21.92
N GLU A 344 22.24 6.07 23.03
CA GLU A 344 22.84 6.48 24.30
C GLU A 344 23.69 5.35 24.88
N VAL A 345 24.87 5.69 25.41
CA VAL A 345 25.70 4.73 26.15
C VAL A 345 25.10 4.54 27.55
N VAL A 346 24.94 3.29 27.95
CA VAL A 346 24.39 2.91 29.26
C VAL A 346 25.23 1.82 29.91
N GLY A 347 25.30 1.84 31.23
CA GLY A 347 25.81 0.73 32.02
C GLY A 347 24.80 -0.42 32.08
N LEU A 348 25.29 -1.62 32.30
CA LEU A 348 24.48 -2.82 32.53
C LEU A 348 24.54 -3.17 34.02
N GLY A 349 23.41 -3.02 34.70
CA GLY A 349 23.29 -3.30 36.12
C GLY A 349 22.97 -4.76 36.41
N ALA A 350 23.11 -5.13 37.68
CA ALA A 350 22.61 -6.42 38.16
C ALA A 350 21.12 -6.56 37.80
N PRO A 351 20.68 -7.76 37.37
CA PRO A 351 19.30 -7.97 36.97
C PRO A 351 18.33 -7.69 38.11
N ALA A 352 17.26 -6.97 37.80
CA ALA A 352 16.18 -6.69 38.72
C ALA A 352 15.25 -7.91 38.84
N PRO A 353 14.54 -8.08 39.97
CA PRO A 353 13.47 -9.07 40.08
C PRO A 353 12.45 -8.87 38.94
N ALA A 354 11.94 -9.95 38.33
CA ALA A 354 10.98 -9.88 37.22
C ALA A 354 9.79 -8.93 37.49
N GLU A 355 9.30 -8.91 38.73
CA GLU A 355 8.16 -8.07 39.17
C GLU A 355 8.44 -6.55 39.13
N SER A 356 9.73 -6.16 39.13
CA SER A 356 10.15 -4.76 39.11
C SER A 356 10.24 -4.18 37.69
N GLY A 357 10.18 -5.04 36.66
CA GLY A 357 10.40 -4.65 35.28
C GLY A 357 11.81 -4.12 35.00
N THR A 358 12.06 -3.69 33.76
CA THR A 358 13.32 -3.05 33.40
C THR A 358 13.31 -1.58 33.81
N SER A 359 14.37 -1.12 34.46
CA SER A 359 14.49 0.26 34.96
C SER A 359 15.81 0.91 34.58
N ILE A 360 15.82 2.25 34.56
CA ILE A 360 17.01 3.08 34.33
C ILE A 360 17.27 3.92 35.58
N THR A 361 18.49 3.87 36.08
CA THR A 361 18.94 4.61 37.26
C THR A 361 20.17 5.44 36.92
N ALA A 362 20.38 6.55 37.65
CA ALA A 362 21.63 7.29 37.57
C ALA A 362 22.73 6.53 38.32
N VAL A 363 23.94 6.50 37.76
CA VAL A 363 25.09 5.91 38.43
C VAL A 363 25.61 6.88 39.48
N THR A 364 25.90 6.35 40.68
CA THR A 364 26.37 7.15 41.83
C THR A 364 27.77 6.78 42.29
N ASP A 365 28.33 5.67 41.80
CA ASP A 365 29.69 5.23 42.12
C ASP A 365 30.71 5.93 41.21
N ASP A 366 31.77 6.48 41.80
CA ASP A 366 32.74 7.31 41.07
C ASP A 366 33.55 6.51 40.03
N ASP A 367 33.83 5.22 40.30
CA ASP A 367 34.57 4.36 39.37
C ASP A 367 33.68 3.98 38.17
N ASP A 368 32.41 3.63 38.43
CA ASP A 368 31.43 3.35 37.37
C ASP A 368 31.12 4.61 36.54
N ILE A 369 31.05 5.79 37.16
CA ILE A 369 30.89 7.07 36.45
C ILE A 369 32.07 7.33 35.52
N ALA A 370 33.31 7.14 36.01
CA ALA A 370 34.52 7.34 35.21
C ALA A 370 34.58 6.35 34.04
N HIS A 371 34.18 5.09 34.28
CA HIS A 371 34.11 4.06 33.26
C HIS A 371 33.09 4.40 32.16
N LEU A 372 31.86 4.75 32.54
CA LEU A 372 30.81 5.12 31.59
C LEU A 372 31.10 6.42 30.86
N PHE A 373 31.71 7.40 31.52
CA PHE A 373 32.12 8.64 30.88
C PHE A 373 33.18 8.37 29.80
N ASN A 374 34.14 7.47 30.05
CA ASN A 374 35.08 7.04 29.02
C ASN A 374 34.39 6.31 27.86
N ALA A 375 33.45 5.40 28.17
CA ALA A 375 32.66 4.71 27.14
C ALA A 375 31.83 5.69 26.28
N GLN A 376 31.27 6.75 26.86
CA GLN A 376 30.63 7.84 26.12
C GLN A 376 31.61 8.55 25.17
N ASN A 377 32.83 8.86 25.63
CA ASN A 377 33.84 9.48 24.79
C ASN A 377 34.24 8.57 23.60
N GLU A 378 34.43 7.28 23.84
CA GLU A 378 34.73 6.29 22.80
C GLU A 378 33.58 6.19 21.79
N PHE A 379 32.34 6.12 22.25
CA PHE A 379 31.17 6.07 21.37
C PHE A 379 31.00 7.37 20.56
N CYS A 380 31.14 8.54 21.19
CA CYS A 380 31.05 9.83 20.51
C CYS A 380 32.14 10.00 19.44
N ALA A 381 33.32 9.39 19.61
CA ALA A 381 34.39 9.42 18.63
C ALA A 381 34.03 8.65 17.33
N VAL A 382 33.25 7.56 17.44
CA VAL A 382 32.81 6.74 16.29
C VAL A 382 31.41 7.08 15.79
N TYR A 383 30.64 7.89 16.52
CA TYR A 383 29.24 8.21 16.18
C TYR A 383 29.09 8.86 14.79
N ALA A 384 30.06 9.68 14.37
CA ALA A 384 30.03 10.30 13.05
C ALA A 384 30.04 9.24 11.92
N GLU A 385 30.83 8.17 12.08
CA GLU A 385 30.88 7.06 11.13
C GLU A 385 29.56 6.27 11.13
N ILE A 386 29.01 6.01 12.32
CA ILE A 386 27.70 5.35 12.48
C ILE A 386 26.58 6.18 11.80
N GLU A 387 26.58 7.49 11.99
CA GLU A 387 25.60 8.40 11.36
C GLU A 387 25.73 8.40 9.83
N GLU A 388 26.96 8.38 9.29
CA GLU A 388 27.21 8.29 7.86
C GLU A 388 26.75 6.95 7.27
N GLU A 389 26.99 5.83 7.95
CA GLU A 389 26.52 4.50 7.52
C GLU A 389 24.99 4.41 7.53
N LEU A 390 24.34 4.89 8.59
CA LEU A 390 22.88 4.96 8.67
C LEU A 390 22.32 5.84 7.54
N ALA A 391 22.95 6.99 7.29
CA ALA A 391 22.54 7.90 6.22
C ALA A 391 22.74 7.29 4.83
N ALA A 392 23.76 6.44 4.63
CA ALA A 392 23.97 5.68 3.39
C ALA A 392 22.90 4.59 3.19
N MET A 393 22.31 4.09 4.28
CA MET A 393 21.13 3.22 4.28
C MET A 393 19.81 4.02 4.23
N GLY A 394 19.87 5.35 4.04
CA GLY A 394 18.69 6.21 3.94
C GLY A 394 17.99 6.52 5.26
N ILE A 395 18.57 6.12 6.40
CA ILE A 395 18.05 6.39 7.73
C ILE A 395 18.63 7.71 8.22
N ARG A 396 17.77 8.72 8.43
CA ARG A 396 18.15 10.04 8.92
C ARG A 396 17.12 10.55 9.89
N ASN A 397 17.57 10.97 11.07
CA ASN A 397 16.70 11.67 12.01
C ASN A 397 16.28 13.02 11.44
N ALA A 398 15.00 13.36 11.60
CA ALA A 398 14.51 14.70 11.32
C ALA A 398 15.09 15.69 12.36
N VAL A 399 15.23 15.25 13.61
CA VAL A 399 15.83 16.05 14.68
C VAL A 399 17.15 15.46 15.14
N ARG A 400 18.22 16.24 15.02
CA ARG A 400 19.57 15.85 15.47
C ARG A 400 19.81 16.34 16.90
N TYR A 401 19.64 15.45 17.86
CA TYR A 401 20.11 15.66 19.23
C TYR A 401 21.51 15.06 19.37
N LYS A 402 22.51 15.92 19.55
CA LYS A 402 23.87 15.53 19.91
C LYS A 402 24.23 16.20 21.24
N ALA A 403 24.53 15.39 22.24
CA ALA A 403 25.09 15.83 23.51
C ALA A 403 26.57 15.47 23.55
N ALA A 404 27.39 16.35 24.12
CA ALA A 404 28.76 15.98 24.47
C ALA A 404 28.72 14.97 25.64
N PRO A 405 29.74 14.10 25.78
CA PRO A 405 29.88 13.25 26.96
C PRO A 405 29.77 14.07 28.25
N ASP A 406 28.95 13.62 29.19
CA ASP A 406 28.72 14.28 30.48
C ASP A 406 28.42 13.21 31.55
N VAL A 407 28.98 13.41 32.75
CA VAL A 407 28.71 12.57 33.92
C VAL A 407 27.22 12.58 34.30
N ALA A 408 26.50 13.66 33.99
CA ALA A 408 25.06 13.74 34.18
C ALA A 408 24.25 12.75 33.30
N HIS A 409 24.89 12.18 32.26
CA HIS A 409 24.31 11.18 31.38
C HIS A 409 24.76 9.74 31.73
N CYS A 410 25.59 9.55 32.77
CA CYS A 410 25.97 8.21 33.24
C CYS A 410 24.77 7.52 33.91
N LYS A 411 24.12 6.62 33.16
CA LYS A 411 22.95 5.84 33.58
C LYS A 411 23.23 4.35 33.46
N GLN A 412 22.48 3.55 34.21
CA GLN A 412 22.54 2.10 34.19
C GLN A 412 21.15 1.51 33.93
N ILE A 413 21.08 0.49 33.07
CA ILE A 413 19.87 -0.28 32.81
C ILE A 413 19.92 -1.56 33.63
N HIS A 414 18.86 -1.79 34.42
CA HIS A 414 18.65 -3.02 35.18
C HIS A 414 17.57 -3.84 34.50
N LEU A 415 17.98 -4.89 33.76
CA LEU A 415 17.06 -5.78 33.06
C LEU A 415 16.28 -6.65 34.06
N ALA A 416 15.00 -6.88 33.80
CA ALA A 416 14.21 -7.87 34.54
C ALA A 416 14.83 -9.28 34.40
N SER A 417 14.76 -10.11 35.46
CA SER A 417 15.46 -11.40 35.50
C SER A 417 15.01 -12.38 34.40
N ASP A 418 13.76 -12.32 33.96
CA ASP A 418 13.21 -13.09 32.84
C ASP A 418 13.64 -12.55 31.45
N GLN A 419 13.99 -11.26 31.38
CA GLN A 419 14.66 -10.62 30.22
C GLN A 419 16.20 -10.74 30.28
N SER A 420 16.74 -11.21 31.41
CA SER A 420 18.17 -11.44 31.61
C SER A 420 18.63 -12.81 31.10
N ASP A 421 17.70 -13.78 30.99
CA ASP A 421 17.96 -15.12 30.45
C ASP A 421 17.92 -15.12 28.92
N PHE A 422 19.06 -15.51 28.35
CA PHE A 422 19.31 -15.67 26.91
C PHE A 422 18.27 -16.60 26.25
N SER A 423 17.44 -16.09 25.33
CA SER A 423 16.67 -16.98 24.45
C SER A 423 17.58 -17.59 23.38
N ALA A 424 17.65 -18.93 23.39
CA ALA A 424 18.45 -19.74 22.47
C ALA A 424 18.03 -19.63 20.99
N ASP A 425 16.91 -18.97 20.69
CA ASP A 425 16.37 -18.83 19.34
C ASP A 425 17.20 -17.88 18.45
N THR A 426 17.96 -16.95 19.04
CA THR A 426 18.87 -16.06 18.28
C THR A 426 20.17 -16.76 17.88
N GLN A 427 20.57 -17.83 18.58
CA GLN A 427 21.83 -18.55 18.29
C GLN A 427 21.75 -19.45 17.05
N ILE A 428 20.57 -19.94 16.68
CA ILE A 428 20.40 -20.85 15.53
C ILE A 428 20.57 -20.08 14.20
N GLY A 429 20.05 -18.85 14.10
CA GLY A 429 20.26 -17.99 12.93
C GLY A 429 21.70 -17.49 12.78
N LEU A 430 22.36 -17.17 13.90
CA LEU A 430 23.75 -16.68 13.91
C LEU A 430 24.78 -17.75 13.54
N ALA A 431 24.54 -19.02 13.87
CA ALA A 431 25.42 -20.14 13.50
C ALA A 431 25.36 -20.45 11.99
N ASP A 432 24.17 -20.39 11.39
CA ASP A 432 23.99 -20.63 9.95
C ASP A 432 24.55 -19.48 9.09
N ASP A 433 24.47 -18.24 9.56
CA ASP A 433 25.05 -17.08 8.86
C ASP A 433 26.58 -17.00 8.96
N ARG A 434 27.17 -17.45 10.08
CA ARG A 434 28.63 -17.62 10.19
C ARG A 434 29.13 -18.70 9.22
N ARG A 435 28.45 -19.85 9.16
CA ARG A 435 28.80 -20.93 8.21
C ARG A 435 28.69 -20.51 6.74
N ARG A 436 27.67 -19.72 6.38
CA ARG A 436 27.52 -19.18 5.03
C ARG A 436 28.62 -18.17 4.67
N ARG A 437 29.00 -17.30 5.61
CA ARG A 437 30.10 -16.34 5.40
C ARG A 437 31.46 -17.02 5.24
N ASP A 438 31.75 -18.01 6.08
CA ASP A 438 33.01 -18.75 6.00
C ASP A 438 33.11 -19.52 4.66
N GLN A 439 32.01 -20.10 4.17
CA GLN A 439 31.99 -20.75 2.85
C GLN A 439 32.19 -19.76 1.69
N VAL A 440 31.62 -18.55 1.76
CA VAL A 440 31.79 -17.53 0.72
C VAL A 440 33.23 -16.98 0.73
N GLN A 441 33.81 -16.74 1.90
CA GLN A 441 35.19 -16.27 2.01
C GLN A 441 36.20 -17.35 1.60
N GLN A 442 35.93 -18.62 1.90
CA GLN A 442 36.77 -19.73 1.48
C GLN A 442 36.74 -19.91 -0.05
N ARG A 443 35.56 -19.82 -0.68
CA ARG A 443 35.45 -19.81 -2.15
C ARG A 443 36.12 -18.61 -2.82
N ALA A 444 36.11 -17.44 -2.19
CA ALA A 444 36.80 -16.26 -2.69
C ALA A 444 38.33 -16.37 -2.60
N ARG A 445 38.85 -17.17 -1.65
CA ARG A 445 40.28 -17.47 -1.51
C ARG A 445 40.74 -18.55 -2.48
N GLU A 446 39.87 -19.50 -2.84
CA GLU A 446 40.16 -20.56 -3.82
C GLU A 446 40.12 -20.07 -5.28
N MET A 447 39.54 -18.89 -5.54
CA MET A 447 39.48 -18.25 -6.86
C MET A 447 40.56 -17.18 -7.11
N ARG A 448 41.48 -16.97 -6.16
CA ARG A 448 42.68 -16.14 -6.33
C ARG A 448 43.91 -17.04 -6.39
#